data_AF-A0A9X4KKR8-F1
#
_entry.id   AF-A0A9X4KKR8-F1
#
_cell.length_a   1.000
_cell.length_b   1.000
_cell.length_c   1.000
_cell.angle_alpha   90.00
_cell.angle_beta   90.00
_cell.angle_gamma   90.00
#
_symmetry.space_group_name_H-M   'P 1'
#
loop_
_entity.id
_entity.type
_entity.pdbx_description
1 polymer ?
#
loop_
_entity_poly.entity_id
_entity_poly.type
_entity_poly.pdbx_seq_one_letter_code
_entity_poly.pdbx_strand_id
1 'polypeptide(L)'
;MPDQILEFSFRNMFNLLSADQKTILKLSALASQEALSLEHYMHLTDWNRDRTSDAINGLVQSSFFIRNESDKGTTFSVLPITASFAYQELIEMGEYANEARAKLREMQYRQRDANTIVDYLQSLLQGKNEAEQLAVGLAKAASEEYTMGNYEKGRQYFDQAESYYDKSPYLYYTRATSELNAGNSAQAYVYFERAVRLIDKPTTKDSVVWKMWGQALKQEGNWGVAIEKLAIALSLNEKDPYALHMMAFCQSKLGQYSPADKSYNKALEVIGKSNPRQRKLTLTGMAQNLCQWGRDLDRALELTYEMEKLPGSNKRVLGLRAEIIRRKGES
;
A
#
# COMPACT_ATOMS: atom_id res chain seq x y z
N MET A 1 17.31 10.55 40.48
CA MET A 1 17.21 12.02 40.64
C MET A 1 17.33 12.79 39.33
N PRO A 2 18.27 12.49 38.40
CA PRO A 2 18.35 13.19 37.11
C PRO A 2 17.07 13.07 36.26
N ASP A 3 16.51 11.87 36.18
CA ASP A 3 15.32 11.59 35.34
C ASP A 3 14.06 12.33 35.82
N GLN A 4 13.88 12.50 37.14
CA GLN A 4 12.73 13.21 37.71
C GLN A 4 12.78 14.73 37.43
N ILE A 5 13.97 15.32 37.36
CA ILE A 5 14.15 16.75 37.06
C ILE A 5 13.95 17.01 35.56
N LEU A 6 14.45 16.10 34.72
CA LEU A 6 14.22 16.13 33.27
C LEU A 6 12.74 15.96 32.94
N GLU A 7 12.05 15.02 33.58
CA GLU A 7 10.61 14.80 33.43
C GLU A 7 9.80 16.01 33.88
N PHE A 8 10.13 16.61 35.02
CA PHE A 8 9.49 17.84 35.50
C PHE A 8 9.65 19.01 34.52
N SER A 9 10.87 19.21 34.02
CA SER A 9 11.19 20.28 33.06
C SER A 9 10.44 20.07 31.73
N PHE A 10 10.41 18.83 31.26
CA PHE A 10 9.68 18.44 30.06
C PHE A 10 8.18 18.67 30.21
N ARG A 11 7.60 18.28 31.35
CA ARG A 11 6.17 18.44 31.62
C ARG A 11 5.76 19.91 31.67
N ASN A 12 6.60 20.78 32.21
CA ASN A 12 6.38 22.23 32.19
C ASN A 12 6.41 22.79 30.75
N MET A 13 7.41 22.41 29.95
CA MET A 13 7.47 22.84 28.55
C MET A 13 6.29 22.29 27.74
N PHE A 14 5.93 21.03 27.97
CA PHE A 14 4.77 20.40 27.34
C PHE A 14 3.47 21.15 27.67
N ASN A 15 3.29 21.58 28.92
CA ASN A 15 2.08 22.30 29.32
C ASN A 15 1.89 23.63 28.59
N LEU A 16 2.99 24.29 28.20
CA LEU A 16 2.99 25.54 27.43
C LEU A 16 2.62 25.34 25.95
N LEU A 17 2.64 24.11 25.45
CA LEU A 17 2.28 23.81 24.07
C LEU A 17 0.78 24.02 23.82
N SER A 18 0.47 24.47 22.60
CA SER A 18 -0.91 24.54 22.11
C SER A 18 -1.53 23.15 22.00
N ALA A 19 -2.87 23.07 21.95
CA ALA A 19 -3.56 21.80 21.76
C ALA A 19 -3.11 21.08 20.47
N ASP A 20 -2.82 21.84 19.41
CA ASP A 20 -2.39 21.31 18.14
C ASP A 20 -0.96 20.75 18.21
N GLN A 21 -0.06 21.48 18.85
CA GLN A 21 1.32 21.04 19.13
C GLN A 21 1.34 19.77 19.98
N LYS A 22 0.53 19.73 21.05
CA LYS A 22 0.39 18.53 21.89
C LYS A 22 -0.10 17.33 21.08
N THR A 23 -1.07 17.52 20.19
CA THR A 23 -1.58 16.46 19.32
C THR A 23 -0.49 15.90 18.41
N ILE A 24 0.22 16.77 17.67
CA ILE A 24 1.30 16.36 16.76
C ILE A 24 2.44 15.67 17.53
N LEU A 25 2.80 16.19 18.70
CA LEU A 25 3.83 15.62 19.55
C LEU A 25 3.45 14.23 20.06
N LYS A 26 2.20 14.03 20.50
CA LYS A 26 1.72 12.70 20.91
C LYS A 26 1.75 11.72 19.73
N LEU A 27 1.27 12.14 18.56
CA LEU A 27 1.22 11.30 17.36
C LEU A 27 2.61 10.92 16.83
N SER A 28 3.64 11.75 17.03
CA SER A 28 5.01 11.41 16.61
C SER A 28 5.56 10.19 17.33
N ALA A 29 5.08 9.91 18.55
CA ALA A 29 5.47 8.72 19.31
C ALA A 29 5.01 7.40 18.66
N LEU A 30 4.10 7.44 17.67
CA LEU A 30 3.73 6.27 16.86
C LEU A 30 4.89 5.76 15.99
N ALA A 31 5.85 6.64 15.66
CA ALA A 31 6.97 6.37 14.77
C ALA A 31 8.27 6.98 15.33
N SER A 32 8.55 6.78 16.62
CA SER A 32 9.66 7.46 17.31
C SER A 32 11.06 7.20 16.75
N GLN A 33 11.22 6.14 15.95
CA GLN A 33 12.46 5.80 15.27
C GLN A 33 12.53 6.26 13.81
N GLU A 34 11.46 6.88 13.29
CA GLU A 34 11.33 7.33 11.91
C GLU A 34 11.17 8.85 11.85
N ALA A 35 11.67 9.47 10.77
CA ALA A 35 11.44 10.89 10.51
C ALA A 35 10.20 11.06 9.61
N LEU A 36 9.19 11.75 10.11
CA LEU A 36 7.91 11.93 9.40
C LEU A 36 7.87 13.28 8.67
N SER A 37 7.33 13.31 7.46
CA SER A 37 7.13 14.56 6.70
C SER A 37 5.85 15.30 7.12
N LEU A 38 5.68 16.53 6.63
CA LEU A 38 4.45 17.33 6.82
C LEU A 38 3.21 16.57 6.34
N GLU A 39 3.30 15.91 5.19
CA GLU A 39 2.21 15.13 4.58
C GLU A 39 1.80 13.94 5.45
N HIS A 40 2.75 13.33 6.16
CA HIS A 40 2.43 12.27 7.11
C HIS A 40 1.54 12.82 8.22
N TYR A 41 1.95 13.92 8.88
CA TYR A 41 1.15 14.52 9.94
C TYR A 41 -0.21 15.05 9.47
N MET A 42 -0.29 15.63 8.27
CA MET A 42 -1.57 16.00 7.65
C MET A 42 -2.47 14.78 7.50
N HIS A 43 -1.92 13.64 7.04
CA HIS A 43 -2.69 12.42 6.89
C HIS A 43 -3.15 11.84 8.24
N LEU A 44 -2.28 11.83 9.26
CA LEU A 44 -2.63 11.32 10.58
C LEU A 44 -3.75 12.13 11.24
N THR A 45 -3.74 13.46 11.04
CA THR A 45 -4.64 14.41 11.71
C THR A 45 -5.87 14.81 10.90
N ASP A 46 -5.88 14.56 9.59
CA ASP A 46 -6.80 15.14 8.60
C ASP A 46 -6.79 16.67 8.57
N TRP A 47 -5.72 17.31 9.05
CA TRP A 47 -5.58 18.76 9.02
C TRP A 47 -5.08 19.27 7.66
N ASN A 48 -5.37 20.55 7.40
CA ASN A 48 -4.80 21.24 6.24
C ASN A 48 -3.32 21.57 6.47
N ARG A 49 -2.63 21.93 5.39
CA ARG A 49 -1.19 22.19 5.40
C ARG A 49 -0.79 23.28 6.39
N ASP A 50 -1.54 24.38 6.44
CA ASP A 50 -1.19 25.55 7.25
C ASP A 50 -1.25 25.21 8.75
N ARG A 51 -2.37 24.63 9.21
CA ARG A 51 -2.53 24.22 10.60
C ARG A 51 -1.47 23.20 11.03
N THR A 52 -1.19 22.20 10.18
CA THR A 52 -0.15 21.21 10.48
C THR A 52 1.24 21.84 10.52
N SER A 53 1.54 22.73 9.56
CA SER A 53 2.82 23.43 9.47
C SER A 53 3.05 24.31 10.70
N ASP A 54 2.05 25.09 11.13
CA ASP A 54 2.14 25.95 12.31
C ASP A 54 2.40 25.15 13.59
N ALA A 55 1.71 24.02 13.76
CA ALA A 55 1.93 23.13 14.89
C ALA A 55 3.34 22.53 14.90
N ILE A 56 3.83 22.03 13.76
CA ILE A 56 5.18 21.47 13.63
C ILE A 56 6.25 22.54 13.85
N ASN A 57 6.09 23.72 13.25
CA ASN A 57 7.05 24.81 13.40
C ASN A 57 7.18 25.25 14.86
N GLY A 58 6.07 25.31 15.59
CA GLY A 58 6.11 25.60 17.02
C GLY A 58 6.78 24.49 17.85
N LEU A 59 6.65 23.22 17.46
CA LEU A 59 7.40 22.11 18.09
C LEU A 59 8.90 22.16 17.78
N VAL A 60 9.29 22.63 16.60
CA VAL A 60 10.70 22.88 16.25
C VAL A 60 11.25 24.05 17.07
N GLN A 61 10.50 25.16 17.18
CA GLN A 61 10.91 26.32 17.98
C GLN A 61 11.07 25.99 19.47
N SER A 62 10.17 25.15 20.00
CA SER A 62 10.24 24.66 21.38
C SER A 62 11.23 23.50 21.57
N SER A 63 12.00 23.13 20.53
CA SER A 63 13.03 22.09 20.55
C SER A 63 12.52 20.67 20.85
N PHE A 64 11.23 20.40 20.64
CA PHE A 64 10.68 19.04 20.72
C PHE A 64 10.99 18.22 19.47
N PHE A 65 11.05 18.89 18.30
CA PHE A 65 11.33 18.28 17.00
C PHE A 65 12.66 18.80 16.42
N ILE A 66 13.37 17.92 15.74
CA ILE A 66 14.48 18.27 14.85
C ILE A 66 13.96 18.26 13.42
N ARG A 67 14.21 19.34 12.68
CA ARG A 67 13.95 19.44 11.24
C ARG A 67 15.15 18.89 10.47
N ASN A 68 14.90 17.90 9.62
CA ASN A 68 15.91 17.28 8.75
C ASN A 68 15.60 17.64 7.29
N GLU A 69 16.59 18.18 6.60
CA GLU A 69 16.46 18.53 5.18
C GLU A 69 17.28 17.57 4.32
N SER A 70 16.70 17.15 3.20
CA SER A 70 17.32 16.23 2.24
C SER A 70 16.80 16.49 0.83
N ASP A 71 17.46 15.92 -0.18
CA ASP A 71 17.01 15.97 -1.59
C ASP A 71 15.62 15.37 -1.80
N LYS A 72 15.16 14.52 -0.86
CA LYS A 72 13.84 13.88 -0.88
C LYS A 72 12.75 14.70 -0.16
N GLY A 73 13.10 15.86 0.39
CA GLY A 73 12.22 16.75 1.13
C GLY A 73 12.55 16.88 2.61
N THR A 74 11.71 17.64 3.32
CA THR A 74 11.86 17.94 4.74
C THR A 74 11.11 16.91 5.60
N THR A 75 11.78 16.40 6.62
CA THR A 75 11.20 15.50 7.62
C THR A 75 11.47 15.99 9.03
N PHE A 76 10.71 15.48 9.99
CA PHE A 76 10.80 15.89 11.39
C PHE A 76 10.95 14.66 12.28
N SER A 77 11.98 14.67 13.11
CA SER A 77 12.27 13.60 14.08
C SER A 77 12.05 14.11 15.49
N VAL A 78 11.37 13.31 16.30
CA VAL A 78 11.21 13.57 17.74
C VAL A 78 12.46 13.11 18.48
N LEU A 79 12.89 13.87 19.50
CA LEU A 79 14.01 13.45 20.34
C LEU A 79 13.66 12.19 21.16
N PRO A 80 14.62 11.28 21.45
CA PRO A 80 14.32 10.02 22.13
C PRO A 80 13.62 10.17 23.50
N ILE A 81 14.08 11.14 24.32
CA ILE A 81 13.50 11.41 25.64
C ILE A 81 12.07 11.98 25.50
N THR A 82 11.90 12.89 24.54
CA THR A 82 10.62 13.48 24.15
C THR A 82 9.62 12.44 23.68
N ALA A 83 10.09 11.43 22.94
CA ALA A 83 9.26 10.35 22.40
C ALA A 83 8.68 9.45 23.50
N SER A 84 9.49 9.09 24.51
CA SER A 84 9.06 8.26 25.64
C SER A 84 7.93 8.93 26.44
N PHE A 85 8.04 10.24 26.69
CA PHE A 85 6.98 10.99 27.36
C PHE A 85 5.73 11.12 26.48
N ALA A 86 5.92 11.51 25.21
CA ALA A 86 4.82 11.64 24.26
C ALA A 86 4.05 10.33 24.06
N TYR A 87 4.71 9.18 24.20
CA TYR A 87 4.07 7.87 24.14
C TYR A 87 3.08 7.63 25.29
N GLN A 88 3.40 8.06 26.52
CA GLN A 88 2.46 7.94 27.65
C GLN A 88 1.22 8.80 27.42
N GLU A 89 1.43 10.02 26.96
CA GLU A 89 0.38 10.98 26.62
C GLU A 89 -0.48 10.56 25.42
N LEU A 90 0.08 9.77 24.51
CA LEU A 90 -0.60 9.19 23.34
C LEU A 90 -1.59 8.10 23.76
N ILE A 91 -1.29 7.32 24.82
CA ILE A 91 -2.18 6.27 25.32
C ILE A 91 -3.53 6.88 25.76
N GLU A 92 -3.50 8.07 26.34
CA GLU A 92 -4.70 8.78 26.80
C GLU A 92 -5.60 9.28 25.65
N MET A 93 -5.11 9.33 24.41
CA MET A 93 -5.90 9.75 23.25
C MET A 93 -6.89 8.67 22.76
N GLY A 94 -6.83 7.45 23.30
CA GLY A 94 -7.78 6.38 23.04
C GLY A 94 -7.99 6.08 21.54
N GLU A 95 -9.23 6.15 21.08
CA GLU A 95 -9.62 5.83 19.69
C GLU A 95 -8.89 6.68 18.64
N TYR A 96 -8.63 7.95 18.94
CA TYR A 96 -7.94 8.83 18.00
C TYR A 96 -6.49 8.36 17.74
N ALA A 97 -5.78 7.90 18.77
CA ALA A 97 -4.45 7.31 18.62
C ALA A 97 -4.49 5.99 17.82
N ASN A 98 -5.53 5.17 18.02
CA ASN A 98 -5.70 3.93 17.27
C ASN A 98 -5.94 4.20 15.78
N GLU A 99 -6.76 5.20 15.46
CA GLU A 99 -7.02 5.62 14.08
C GLU A 99 -5.75 6.17 13.42
N ALA A 100 -5.04 7.08 14.10
CA ALA A 100 -3.78 7.60 13.59
C ALA A 100 -2.73 6.48 13.38
N ARG A 101 -2.63 5.53 14.31
CA ARG A 101 -1.77 4.33 14.16
C ARG A 101 -2.17 3.47 12.96
N ALA A 102 -3.47 3.37 12.67
CA ALA A 102 -3.95 2.68 11.47
C ALA A 102 -3.56 3.41 10.18
N LYS A 103 -3.74 4.75 10.13
CA LYS A 103 -3.36 5.59 9.00
C LYS A 103 -1.84 5.56 8.75
N LEU A 104 -1.03 5.61 9.80
CA LEU A 104 0.43 5.50 9.69
C LEU A 104 0.85 4.16 9.08
N ARG A 105 0.33 3.04 9.63
CA ARG A 105 0.64 1.71 9.12
C ARG A 105 0.21 1.53 7.67
N GLU A 106 -0.90 2.14 7.28
CA GLU A 106 -1.35 2.15 5.89
C GLU A 106 -0.38 2.90 4.96
N MET A 107 0.13 4.06 5.37
CA MET A 107 1.15 4.79 4.60
C MET A 107 2.44 3.98 4.47
N GLN A 108 2.91 3.40 5.58
CA GLN A 108 4.09 2.53 5.59
C GLN A 108 3.90 1.29 4.69
N TYR A 109 2.69 0.74 4.66
CA TYR A 109 2.37 -0.39 3.81
C TYR A 109 2.33 0.00 2.32
N ARG A 110 1.75 1.16 1.96
CA ARG A 110 1.82 1.71 0.60
C ARG A 110 3.27 1.96 0.17
N GLN A 111 4.08 2.48 1.06
CA GLN A 111 5.53 2.61 0.83
C GLN A 111 6.21 1.25 0.68
N ARG A 112 5.80 0.22 1.42
CA ARG A 112 6.37 -1.14 1.31
C ARG A 112 6.09 -1.79 -0.05
N ASP A 113 4.89 -1.63 -0.61
CA ASP A 113 4.60 -2.12 -1.97
C ASP A 113 5.42 -1.36 -3.02
N ALA A 114 5.51 -0.03 -2.89
CA ALA A 114 6.39 0.78 -3.73
C ALA A 114 7.86 0.36 -3.56
N ASN A 115 8.29 0.07 -2.34
CA ASN A 115 9.63 -0.43 -2.03
C ASN A 115 9.84 -1.82 -2.63
N THR A 116 8.82 -2.66 -2.78
CA THR A 116 8.96 -3.96 -3.44
C THR A 116 9.28 -3.79 -4.92
N ILE A 117 8.65 -2.80 -5.58
CA ILE A 117 8.97 -2.42 -6.96
C ILE A 117 10.38 -1.79 -7.03
N VAL A 118 10.75 -0.96 -6.05
CA VAL A 118 12.09 -0.37 -5.95
C VAL A 118 13.17 -1.42 -5.65
N ASP A 119 12.88 -2.44 -4.85
CA ASP A 119 13.79 -3.54 -4.52
C ASP A 119 13.98 -4.48 -5.70
N TYR A 120 12.90 -4.72 -6.46
CA TYR A 120 12.94 -5.40 -7.75
C TYR A 120 13.82 -4.61 -8.73
N LEU A 121 13.57 -3.32 -8.87
CA LEU A 121 14.37 -2.38 -9.66
C LEU A 121 15.85 -2.40 -9.27
N GLN A 122 16.17 -2.25 -7.99
CA GLN A 122 17.53 -2.26 -7.48
C GLN A 122 18.20 -3.61 -7.71
N SER A 123 17.48 -4.71 -7.54
CA SER A 123 18.02 -6.05 -7.81
C SER A 123 18.39 -6.27 -9.27
N LEU A 124 17.65 -5.65 -10.19
CA LEU A 124 17.97 -5.66 -11.61
C LEU A 124 19.11 -4.74 -11.98
N LEU A 125 19.46 -3.77 -11.13
CA LEU A 125 20.54 -2.80 -11.37
C LEU A 125 21.87 -3.21 -10.71
N GLN A 126 21.85 -4.12 -9.73
CA GLN A 126 23.07 -4.59 -9.08
C GLN A 126 23.93 -5.43 -10.05
N GLY A 127 25.13 -4.92 -10.37
CA GLY A 127 26.15 -5.63 -11.15
C GLY A 127 25.99 -5.58 -12.68
N LYS A 128 25.22 -4.63 -13.24
CA LYS A 128 24.87 -4.59 -14.67
C LYS A 128 25.39 -3.37 -15.44
N ASN A 129 25.63 -3.63 -16.74
CA ASN A 129 26.16 -2.77 -17.79
C ASN A 129 25.46 -1.39 -17.84
N GLU A 130 26.20 -0.31 -18.10
CA GLU A 130 25.71 1.06 -18.31
C GLU A 130 24.54 1.13 -19.30
N ALA A 131 24.56 0.30 -20.35
CA ALA A 131 23.47 0.22 -21.33
C ALA A 131 22.13 -0.21 -20.70
N GLU A 132 22.14 -1.13 -19.74
CA GLU A 132 20.94 -1.56 -19.04
C GLU A 132 20.43 -0.46 -18.08
N GLN A 133 21.33 0.23 -17.40
CA GLN A 133 20.97 1.35 -16.52
C GLN A 133 20.30 2.49 -17.32
N LEU A 134 20.84 2.81 -18.49
CA LEU A 134 20.27 3.80 -19.40
C LEU A 134 18.88 3.37 -19.88
N ALA A 135 18.71 2.11 -20.29
CA ALA A 135 17.41 1.58 -20.71
C ALA A 135 16.38 1.62 -19.57
N VAL A 136 16.77 1.27 -18.34
CA VAL A 136 15.89 1.38 -17.16
C VAL A 136 15.52 2.83 -16.87
N GLY A 137 16.46 3.76 -16.96
CA GLY A 137 16.21 5.19 -16.79
C GLY A 137 15.22 5.74 -17.83
N LEU A 138 15.42 5.39 -19.10
CA LEU A 138 14.50 5.74 -20.19
C LEU A 138 13.12 5.10 -20.01
N ALA A 139 13.04 3.85 -19.56
CA ALA A 139 11.77 3.18 -19.26
C ALA A 139 11.00 3.90 -18.13
N LYS A 140 11.71 4.41 -17.13
CA LYS A 140 11.11 5.21 -16.05
C LYS A 140 10.57 6.54 -16.58
N ALA A 141 11.38 7.29 -17.35
CA ALA A 141 10.95 8.52 -17.98
C ALA A 141 9.75 8.29 -18.91
N ALA A 142 9.74 7.19 -19.65
CA ALA A 142 8.60 6.77 -20.46
C ALA A 142 7.33 6.59 -19.62
N SER A 143 7.41 5.87 -18.50
CA SER A 143 6.27 5.70 -17.60
C SER A 143 5.76 7.03 -17.03
N GLU A 144 6.64 7.98 -16.74
CA GLU A 144 6.26 9.32 -16.27
C GLU A 144 5.47 10.08 -17.35
N GLU A 145 5.94 10.06 -18.61
CA GLU A 145 5.19 10.65 -19.74
C GLU A 145 3.81 10.02 -19.92
N TYR A 146 3.68 8.70 -19.73
CA TYR A 146 2.38 8.02 -19.73
C TYR A 146 1.44 8.54 -18.63
N THR A 147 1.96 8.79 -17.43
CA THR A 147 1.15 9.37 -16.35
C THR A 147 0.70 10.79 -16.64
N MET A 148 1.46 11.53 -17.44
CA MET A 148 1.11 12.87 -17.92
C MET A 148 0.17 12.84 -19.14
N GLY A 149 -0.14 11.66 -19.69
CA GLY A 149 -0.96 11.50 -20.89
C GLY A 149 -0.19 11.67 -22.22
N ASN A 150 1.12 11.86 -22.17
CA ASN A 150 1.98 12.04 -23.34
C ASN A 150 2.40 10.68 -23.94
N TYR A 151 1.43 9.89 -24.38
CA TYR A 151 1.63 8.49 -24.77
C TYR A 151 2.66 8.30 -25.89
N GLU A 152 2.64 9.15 -26.92
CA GLU A 152 3.58 9.05 -28.05
C GLU A 152 5.02 9.25 -27.62
N LYS A 153 5.28 10.28 -26.80
CA LYS A 153 6.62 10.55 -26.25
C LYS A 153 7.07 9.43 -25.33
N GLY A 154 6.17 8.90 -24.51
CA GLY A 154 6.44 7.71 -23.69
C GLY A 154 6.84 6.50 -24.55
N ARG A 155 6.13 6.23 -25.66
CA ARG A 155 6.50 5.15 -26.59
C ARG A 155 7.87 5.34 -27.21
N GLN A 156 8.20 6.56 -27.63
CA GLN A 156 9.53 6.89 -28.15
C GLN A 156 10.63 6.60 -27.11
N TYR A 157 10.43 6.95 -25.84
CA TYR A 157 11.39 6.60 -24.79
C TYR A 157 11.50 5.10 -24.55
N PHE A 158 10.40 4.35 -24.63
CA PHE A 158 10.47 2.89 -24.58
C PHE A 158 11.21 2.28 -25.76
N ASP A 159 11.00 2.79 -26.98
CA ASP A 159 11.69 2.33 -28.18
C ASP A 159 13.20 2.65 -28.11
N GLN A 160 13.55 3.83 -27.61
CA GLN A 160 14.94 4.18 -27.33
C GLN A 160 15.55 3.25 -26.29
N ALA A 161 14.87 3.02 -25.16
CA ALA A 161 15.34 2.11 -24.12
C ALA A 161 15.63 0.71 -24.67
N GLU A 162 14.72 0.18 -25.49
CA GLU A 162 14.86 -1.11 -26.15
C GLU A 162 16.06 -1.14 -27.11
N SER A 163 16.29 -0.07 -27.87
CA SER A 163 17.44 0.03 -28.78
C SER A 163 18.79 0.02 -28.05
N TYR A 164 18.86 0.54 -26.83
CA TYR A 164 20.06 0.51 -26.01
C TYR A 164 20.26 -0.84 -25.33
N TYR A 165 19.20 -1.42 -24.80
CA TYR A 165 19.26 -2.71 -24.12
C TYR A 165 17.90 -3.43 -24.12
N ASP A 166 17.83 -4.49 -24.91
CA ASP A 166 16.60 -5.25 -25.17
C ASP A 166 16.42 -6.46 -24.24
N LYS A 167 17.34 -6.69 -23.30
CA LYS A 167 17.35 -7.84 -22.38
C LYS A 167 16.93 -7.50 -20.96
N SER A 168 16.29 -6.34 -20.73
CA SER A 168 15.80 -5.95 -19.40
C SER A 168 14.34 -6.40 -19.22
N PRO A 169 14.05 -7.34 -18.30
CA PRO A 169 12.66 -7.67 -17.94
C PRO A 169 11.89 -6.45 -17.42
N TYR A 170 12.58 -5.54 -16.72
CA TYR A 170 11.97 -4.30 -16.19
C TYR A 170 11.48 -3.38 -17.29
N LEU A 171 12.26 -3.18 -18.36
CA LEU A 171 11.85 -2.36 -19.48
C LEU A 171 10.47 -2.79 -20.01
N TYR A 172 10.31 -4.08 -20.33
CA TYR A 172 9.05 -4.58 -20.87
C TYR A 172 7.95 -4.66 -19.83
N TYR A 173 8.27 -4.98 -18.58
CA TYR A 173 7.30 -4.92 -17.48
C TYR A 173 6.72 -3.50 -17.33
N THR A 174 7.58 -2.47 -17.29
CA THR A 174 7.16 -1.08 -17.16
C THR A 174 6.35 -0.66 -18.38
N ARG A 175 6.84 -0.97 -19.59
CA ARG A 175 6.10 -0.71 -20.84
C ARG A 175 4.73 -1.36 -20.84
N ALA A 176 4.63 -2.61 -20.40
CA ALA A 176 3.36 -3.33 -20.28
C ALA A 176 2.39 -2.61 -19.35
N THR A 177 2.84 -2.23 -18.15
CA THR A 177 1.99 -1.53 -17.18
C THR A 177 1.57 -0.13 -17.66
N SER A 178 2.45 0.58 -18.37
CA SER A 178 2.15 1.89 -18.96
C SER A 178 1.09 1.77 -20.07
N GLU A 179 1.25 0.83 -21.00
CA GLU A 179 0.28 0.58 -22.07
C GLU A 179 -1.08 0.13 -21.50
N LEU A 180 -1.07 -0.71 -20.45
CA LEU A 180 -2.29 -1.12 -19.76
C LEU A 180 -3.03 0.09 -19.16
N ASN A 181 -2.31 0.98 -18.48
CA ASN A 181 -2.88 2.19 -17.90
C ASN A 181 -3.44 3.15 -18.97
N ALA A 182 -2.90 3.09 -20.19
CA ALA A 182 -3.42 3.82 -21.36
C ALA A 182 -4.56 3.10 -22.08
N GLY A 183 -5.01 1.93 -21.59
CA GLY A 183 -6.10 1.14 -22.19
C GLY A 183 -5.67 0.21 -23.33
N ASN A 184 -4.36 0.07 -23.60
CA ASN A 184 -3.82 -0.73 -24.70
C ASN A 184 -3.47 -2.16 -24.24
N SER A 185 -4.48 -2.88 -23.76
CA SER A 185 -4.36 -4.22 -23.18
C SER A 185 -3.65 -5.25 -24.04
N ALA A 186 -3.98 -5.33 -25.33
CA ALA A 186 -3.37 -6.29 -26.25
C ALA A 186 -1.85 -6.09 -26.34
N GLN A 187 -1.40 -4.84 -26.42
CA GLN A 187 0.01 -4.50 -26.49
C GLN A 187 0.71 -4.73 -25.14
N ALA A 188 0.03 -4.43 -24.03
CA ALA A 188 0.55 -4.71 -22.70
C ALA A 188 0.89 -6.20 -22.52
N TYR A 189 0.05 -7.12 -23.02
CA TYR A 189 0.31 -8.56 -22.91
C TYR A 189 1.52 -9.03 -23.70
N VAL A 190 1.76 -8.48 -24.89
CA VAL A 190 2.99 -8.75 -25.66
C VAL A 190 4.23 -8.40 -24.84
N TYR A 191 4.20 -7.26 -24.14
CA TYR A 191 5.33 -6.82 -23.31
C TYR A 191 5.44 -7.60 -22.00
N PHE A 192 4.34 -8.01 -21.36
CA PHE A 192 4.40 -8.94 -20.23
C PHE A 192 5.02 -10.28 -20.63
N GLU A 193 4.63 -10.85 -21.79
CA GLU A 193 5.24 -12.07 -22.33
C GLU A 193 6.73 -11.92 -22.55
N ARG A 194 7.16 -10.80 -23.13
CA ARG A 194 8.58 -10.52 -23.35
C ARG A 194 9.33 -10.36 -22.04
N ALA A 195 8.75 -9.66 -21.06
CA ALA A 195 9.32 -9.51 -19.73
C ALA A 195 9.59 -10.87 -19.09
N VAL A 196 8.59 -11.77 -19.06
CA VAL A 196 8.75 -13.07 -18.40
C VAL A 196 9.71 -14.01 -19.14
N ARG A 197 9.80 -13.94 -20.48
CA ARG A 197 10.78 -14.73 -21.27
C ARG A 197 12.23 -14.36 -20.95
N LEU A 198 12.47 -13.13 -20.52
CA LEU A 198 13.80 -12.65 -20.14
C LEU A 198 14.16 -13.00 -18.69
N ILE A 199 13.22 -13.53 -17.91
CA ILE A 199 13.46 -13.99 -16.53
C ILE A 199 13.79 -15.49 -16.58
N ASP A 200 15.09 -15.82 -16.59
CA ASP A 200 15.57 -17.21 -16.65
C ASP A 200 15.31 -17.97 -15.33
N LYS A 201 15.66 -17.36 -14.18
CA LYS A 201 15.50 -17.96 -12.85
C LYS A 201 14.69 -17.02 -11.95
N PRO A 202 13.35 -17.15 -11.93
CA PRO A 202 12.49 -16.28 -11.14
C PRO A 202 12.79 -16.38 -9.65
N THR A 203 12.83 -15.22 -9.00
CA THR A 203 12.95 -15.06 -7.55
C THR A 203 11.67 -14.45 -6.98
N THR A 204 11.60 -14.35 -5.65
CA THR A 204 10.51 -13.64 -4.96
C THR A 204 10.34 -12.20 -5.45
N LYS A 205 11.41 -11.53 -5.88
CA LYS A 205 11.34 -10.15 -6.39
C LYS A 205 10.64 -10.07 -7.74
N ASP A 206 10.83 -11.07 -8.59
CA ASP A 206 10.23 -11.15 -9.92
C ASP A 206 8.71 -11.43 -9.87
N SER A 207 8.20 -11.95 -8.74
CA SER A 207 6.77 -12.24 -8.53
C SER A 207 5.84 -11.09 -8.93
N VAL A 208 6.31 -9.83 -8.82
CA VAL A 208 5.58 -8.63 -9.18
C VAL A 208 5.13 -8.61 -10.65
N VAL A 209 5.93 -9.17 -11.57
CA VAL A 209 5.63 -9.18 -13.01
C VAL A 209 4.38 -10.02 -13.29
N TRP A 210 4.35 -11.25 -12.77
CA TRP A 210 3.17 -12.12 -12.89
C TRP A 210 1.96 -11.57 -12.13
N LYS A 211 2.18 -10.94 -10.96
CA LYS A 211 1.10 -10.32 -10.19
C LYS A 211 0.42 -9.21 -10.97
N MET A 212 1.18 -8.30 -11.58
CA MET A 212 0.64 -7.19 -12.36
C MET A 212 -0.04 -7.70 -13.64
N TRP A 213 0.51 -8.72 -14.29
CA TRP A 213 -0.16 -9.35 -15.43
C TRP A 213 -1.49 -10.00 -15.03
N GLY A 214 -1.51 -10.73 -13.91
CA GLY A 214 -2.75 -11.29 -13.36
C GLY A 214 -3.77 -10.21 -12.99
N GLN A 215 -3.33 -9.07 -12.46
CA GLN A 215 -4.18 -7.92 -12.18
C GLN A 215 -4.80 -7.33 -13.45
N ALA A 216 -4.03 -7.21 -14.53
CA ALA A 216 -4.50 -6.74 -15.84
C ALA A 216 -5.60 -7.66 -16.39
N LEU A 217 -5.33 -8.96 -16.44
CA LEU A 217 -6.28 -9.98 -16.89
C LEU A 217 -7.56 -9.97 -16.03
N LYS A 218 -7.43 -9.75 -14.72
CA LYS A 218 -8.56 -9.55 -13.81
C LYS A 218 -9.37 -8.29 -14.17
N GLN A 219 -8.75 -7.18 -14.54
CA GLN A 219 -9.51 -5.96 -14.90
C GLN A 219 -10.33 -6.16 -16.18
N GLU A 220 -9.84 -6.97 -17.12
CA GLU A 220 -10.54 -7.31 -18.36
C GLU A 220 -11.54 -8.46 -18.23
N GLY A 221 -11.60 -9.09 -17.05
CA GLY A 221 -12.50 -10.22 -16.80
C GLY A 221 -12.02 -11.56 -17.34
N ASN A 222 -10.76 -11.68 -17.74
CA ASN A 222 -10.14 -12.96 -18.06
C ASN A 222 -9.70 -13.68 -16.77
N TRP A 223 -10.69 -14.09 -15.97
CA TRP A 223 -10.48 -14.61 -14.62
C TRP A 223 -9.64 -15.89 -14.57
N GLY A 224 -9.80 -16.78 -15.56
CA GLY A 224 -9.08 -18.06 -15.61
C GLY A 224 -7.58 -17.86 -15.78
N VAL A 225 -7.19 -17.10 -16.81
CA VAL A 225 -5.77 -16.81 -17.08
C VAL A 225 -5.20 -15.91 -15.97
N ALA A 226 -6.00 -15.01 -15.39
CA ALA A 226 -5.58 -14.24 -14.22
C ALA A 226 -5.17 -15.15 -13.05
N ILE A 227 -5.94 -16.19 -12.74
CA ILE A 227 -5.60 -17.17 -11.69
C ILE A 227 -4.29 -17.87 -12.00
N GLU A 228 -4.05 -18.28 -13.25
CA GLU A 228 -2.78 -18.92 -13.65
C GLU A 228 -1.58 -18.02 -13.39
N LYS A 229 -1.65 -16.74 -13.79
CA LYS A 229 -0.55 -15.79 -13.55
C LYS A 229 -0.38 -15.50 -12.06
N LEU A 230 -1.47 -15.36 -11.31
CA LEU A 230 -1.42 -15.14 -9.86
C LEU A 230 -0.88 -16.36 -9.11
N ALA A 231 -1.17 -17.57 -9.56
CA ALA A 231 -0.61 -18.79 -8.98
C ALA A 231 0.91 -18.84 -9.15
N ILE A 232 1.44 -18.42 -10.32
CA ILE A 232 2.89 -18.30 -10.51
C ILE A 232 3.48 -17.25 -9.57
N ALA A 233 2.86 -16.06 -9.47
CA ALA A 233 3.30 -15.02 -8.54
C ALA A 233 3.35 -15.53 -7.09
N LEU A 234 2.34 -16.29 -6.66
CA LEU A 234 2.25 -16.88 -5.32
C LEU A 234 3.21 -18.05 -5.10
N SER A 235 3.62 -18.76 -6.15
CA SER A 235 4.67 -19.78 -6.03
C SER A 235 6.04 -19.16 -5.72
N LEU A 236 6.26 -17.91 -6.15
CA LEU A 236 7.48 -17.13 -5.89
C LEU A 236 7.40 -16.31 -4.60
N ASN A 237 6.20 -15.85 -4.25
CA ASN A 237 5.92 -15.09 -3.02
C ASN A 237 4.59 -15.53 -2.41
N GLU A 238 4.63 -16.57 -1.57
CA GLU A 238 3.43 -17.18 -0.99
C GLU A 238 2.67 -16.26 0.00
N LYS A 239 3.33 -15.20 0.47
CA LYS A 239 2.84 -14.24 1.47
C LYS A 239 2.53 -12.88 0.84
N ASP A 240 2.20 -12.84 -0.45
CA ASP A 240 1.66 -11.62 -1.07
C ASP A 240 0.14 -11.54 -0.85
N PRO A 241 -0.34 -10.68 0.08
CA PRO A 241 -1.76 -10.60 0.38
C PRO A 241 -2.61 -10.04 -0.77
N TYR A 242 -2.03 -9.27 -1.71
CA TYR A 242 -2.75 -8.78 -2.89
C TYR A 242 -2.93 -9.88 -3.92
N ALA A 243 -1.89 -10.67 -4.18
CA ALA A 243 -2.00 -11.78 -5.11
C ALA A 243 -3.01 -12.82 -4.60
N LEU A 244 -3.01 -13.13 -3.28
CA LEU A 244 -4.02 -13.99 -2.65
C LEU A 244 -5.44 -13.43 -2.79
N HIS A 245 -5.63 -12.15 -2.47
CA HIS A 245 -6.93 -11.47 -2.61
C HIS A 245 -7.43 -11.48 -4.07
N MET A 246 -6.57 -11.13 -5.03
CA MET A 246 -6.93 -11.09 -6.44
C MET A 246 -7.27 -12.48 -6.97
N MET A 247 -6.54 -13.52 -6.54
CA MET A 247 -6.82 -14.90 -6.92
C MET A 247 -8.18 -15.33 -6.38
N ALA A 248 -8.47 -15.04 -5.10
CA ALA A 248 -9.75 -15.31 -4.48
C ALA A 248 -10.91 -14.62 -5.20
N PHE A 249 -10.72 -13.36 -5.61
CA PHE A 249 -11.70 -12.62 -6.39
C PHE A 249 -11.98 -13.28 -7.74
N CYS A 250 -10.94 -13.66 -8.48
CA CYS A 250 -11.09 -14.34 -9.78
C CYS A 250 -11.80 -15.69 -9.62
N GLN A 251 -11.45 -16.47 -8.60
CA GLN A 251 -12.10 -17.74 -8.27
C GLN A 251 -13.60 -17.54 -7.99
N SER A 252 -13.93 -16.52 -7.20
CA SER A 252 -15.32 -16.16 -6.90
C SER A 252 -16.10 -15.80 -8.18
N LYS A 253 -15.50 -15.03 -9.09
CA LYS A 253 -16.09 -14.69 -10.39
C LYS A 253 -16.32 -15.89 -11.32
N LEU A 254 -15.55 -16.95 -11.17
CA LEU A 254 -15.75 -18.22 -11.87
C LEU A 254 -16.73 -19.17 -11.16
N GLY A 255 -17.37 -18.74 -10.06
CA GLY A 255 -18.26 -19.60 -9.26
C GLY A 255 -17.51 -20.63 -8.42
N GLN A 256 -16.18 -20.55 -8.32
CA GLN A 256 -15.35 -21.42 -7.49
C GLN A 256 -15.34 -20.91 -6.04
N TYR A 257 -16.51 -20.89 -5.42
CA TYR A 257 -16.72 -20.21 -4.14
C TYR A 257 -15.94 -20.83 -2.98
N SER A 258 -15.79 -22.16 -2.93
CA SER A 258 -15.03 -22.84 -1.88
C SER A 258 -13.51 -22.58 -1.99
N PRO A 259 -12.87 -22.72 -3.17
CA PRO A 259 -11.50 -22.25 -3.37
C PRO A 259 -11.30 -20.76 -3.04
N ALA A 260 -12.23 -19.90 -3.47
CA ALA A 260 -12.19 -18.47 -3.18
C ALA A 260 -12.18 -18.19 -1.67
N ASP A 261 -13.04 -18.86 -0.90
CA ASP A 261 -13.07 -18.71 0.56
C ASP A 261 -11.73 -19.08 1.20
N LYS A 262 -11.12 -20.21 0.80
CA LYS A 262 -9.78 -20.61 1.27
C LYS A 262 -8.72 -19.56 0.95
N SER A 263 -8.72 -19.03 -0.27
CA SER A 263 -7.78 -17.99 -0.69
C SER A 263 -7.98 -16.67 0.09
N TYR A 264 -9.23 -16.27 0.36
CA TYR A 264 -9.53 -15.11 1.20
C TYR A 264 -9.06 -15.29 2.65
N ASN A 265 -9.27 -16.47 3.25
CA ASN A 265 -8.78 -16.77 4.60
C ASN A 265 -7.25 -16.66 4.65
N LYS A 266 -6.54 -17.27 3.68
CA LYS A 266 -5.08 -17.16 3.60
C LYS A 266 -4.60 -15.72 3.43
N ALA A 267 -5.32 -14.91 2.63
CA ALA A 267 -5.01 -13.48 2.52
C ALA A 267 -5.16 -12.75 3.85
N LEU A 268 -6.24 -13.00 4.61
CA LEU A 268 -6.48 -12.38 5.91
C LEU A 268 -5.44 -12.79 6.97
N GLU A 269 -4.98 -14.04 6.95
CA GLU A 269 -3.88 -14.53 7.81
C GLU A 269 -2.59 -13.74 7.56
N VAL A 270 -2.27 -13.45 6.30
CA VAL A 270 -1.06 -12.72 5.90
C VAL A 270 -1.17 -11.21 6.19
N ILE A 271 -2.33 -10.60 5.96
CA ILE A 271 -2.54 -9.14 6.17
C ILE A 271 -2.37 -8.76 7.65
N GLY A 272 -2.77 -9.64 8.57
CA GLY A 272 -2.79 -9.35 10.00
C GLY A 272 -3.65 -8.14 10.37
N LYS A 273 -3.45 -7.59 11.58
CA LYS A 273 -4.19 -6.40 12.06
C LYS A 273 -3.54 -5.06 11.68
N SER A 274 -2.35 -5.10 11.06
CA SER A 274 -1.57 -3.89 10.76
C SER A 274 -2.04 -3.14 9.52
N ASN A 275 -2.73 -3.79 8.57
CA ASN A 275 -3.24 -3.15 7.36
C ASN A 275 -4.79 -3.21 7.29
N PRO A 276 -5.50 -2.31 8.00
CA PRO A 276 -6.94 -2.37 8.11
C PRO A 276 -7.68 -2.11 6.79
N ARG A 277 -7.13 -1.32 5.87
CA ARG A 277 -7.77 -1.07 4.56
C ARG A 277 -7.75 -2.31 3.67
N GLN A 278 -6.59 -2.94 3.53
CA GLN A 278 -6.49 -4.19 2.75
C GLN A 278 -7.29 -5.31 3.42
N ARG A 279 -7.30 -5.36 4.75
CA ARG A 279 -8.15 -6.29 5.50
C ARG A 279 -9.64 -6.05 5.20
N LYS A 280 -10.11 -4.80 5.25
CA LYS A 280 -11.50 -4.42 4.92
C LYS A 280 -11.86 -4.79 3.48
N LEU A 281 -10.95 -4.55 2.53
CA LEU A 281 -11.11 -4.96 1.13
C LEU A 281 -11.26 -6.48 0.99
N THR A 282 -10.41 -7.24 1.69
CA THR A 282 -10.40 -8.71 1.64
C THR A 282 -11.65 -9.30 2.30
N LEU A 283 -12.05 -8.78 3.46
CA LEU A 283 -13.33 -9.11 4.09
C LEU A 283 -14.52 -8.82 3.18
N THR A 284 -14.50 -7.69 2.46
CA THR A 284 -15.57 -7.34 1.52
C THR A 284 -15.69 -8.39 0.42
N GLY A 285 -14.56 -8.77 -0.20
CA GLY A 285 -14.54 -9.80 -1.23
C GLY A 285 -15.00 -11.17 -0.72
N MET A 286 -14.62 -11.53 0.50
CA MET A 286 -15.03 -12.77 1.15
C MET A 286 -16.52 -12.80 1.49
N ALA A 287 -17.07 -11.72 2.07
CA ALA A 287 -18.49 -11.61 2.35
C ALA A 287 -19.33 -11.64 1.06
N GLN A 288 -18.86 -10.99 -0.02
CA GLN A 288 -19.47 -11.08 -1.34
C GLN A 288 -19.44 -12.51 -1.90
N ASN A 289 -18.32 -13.23 -1.72
CA ASN A 289 -18.20 -14.62 -2.14
C ASN A 289 -19.20 -15.53 -1.43
N LEU A 290 -19.31 -15.45 -0.10
CA LEU A 290 -20.27 -16.21 0.69
C LEU A 290 -21.73 -15.86 0.33
N CYS A 291 -22.00 -14.57 0.17
CA CYS A 291 -23.30 -14.06 -0.28
C CYS A 291 -23.71 -14.64 -1.63
N GLN A 292 -22.79 -14.66 -2.61
CA GLN A 292 -23.02 -15.23 -3.94
C GLN A 292 -23.15 -16.76 -3.92
N TRP A 293 -22.34 -17.43 -3.10
CA TRP A 293 -22.41 -18.87 -2.89
C TRP A 293 -23.76 -19.30 -2.27
N GLY A 294 -24.38 -18.42 -1.48
CA GLY A 294 -25.61 -18.74 -0.76
C GLY A 294 -25.40 -19.70 0.41
N ARG A 295 -24.16 -19.87 0.86
CA ARG A 295 -23.78 -20.68 2.03
C ARG A 295 -23.14 -19.80 3.09
N ASP A 296 -23.33 -20.17 4.34
CA ASP A 296 -22.80 -19.49 5.52
C ASP A 296 -23.11 -17.98 5.52
N LEU A 297 -24.37 -17.61 5.20
CA LEU A 297 -24.81 -16.22 5.19
C LEU A 297 -24.70 -15.55 6.57
N ASP A 298 -24.76 -16.33 7.65
CA ASP A 298 -24.46 -15.86 9.01
C ASP A 298 -23.02 -15.37 9.14
N ARG A 299 -22.06 -16.16 8.66
CA ARG A 299 -20.66 -15.75 8.60
C ARG A 299 -20.50 -14.52 7.71
N ALA A 300 -21.14 -14.47 6.55
CA ALA A 300 -21.10 -13.30 5.68
C ALA A 300 -21.58 -12.03 6.41
N LEU A 301 -22.65 -12.15 7.21
CA LEU A 301 -23.20 -11.08 8.02
C LEU A 301 -22.24 -10.66 9.15
N GLU A 302 -21.64 -11.61 9.87
CA GLU A 302 -20.60 -11.37 10.88
C GLU A 302 -19.42 -10.57 10.32
N LEU A 303 -18.94 -10.92 9.13
CA LEU A 303 -17.87 -10.18 8.46
C LEU A 303 -18.25 -8.72 8.22
N THR A 304 -19.54 -8.41 7.96
CA THR A 304 -19.97 -7.01 7.81
C THR A 304 -19.83 -6.20 9.10
N TYR A 305 -20.12 -6.80 10.26
CA TYR A 305 -19.91 -6.14 11.55
C TYR A 305 -18.42 -5.98 11.87
N GLU A 306 -17.58 -6.93 11.45
CA GLU A 306 -16.13 -6.79 11.58
C GLU A 306 -15.61 -5.62 10.73
N MET A 307 -16.09 -5.47 9.48
CA MET A 307 -15.68 -4.39 8.57
C MET A 307 -16.02 -2.99 9.08
N GLU A 308 -17.12 -2.82 9.83
CA GLU A 308 -17.53 -1.53 10.39
C GLU A 308 -16.57 -1.01 11.44
N LYS A 309 -15.87 -1.91 12.14
CA LYS A 309 -14.83 -1.56 13.12
C LYS A 309 -13.53 -1.10 12.46
N LEU A 310 -13.39 -1.27 11.14
CA LEU A 310 -12.21 -0.88 10.40
C LEU A 310 -12.40 0.52 9.78
N PRO A 311 -11.34 1.36 9.76
CA PRO A 311 -11.40 2.72 9.23
C PRO A 311 -11.90 2.81 7.78
N GLY A 312 -12.44 3.97 7.42
CA GLY A 312 -12.97 4.29 6.09
C GLY A 312 -14.49 4.07 5.93
N SER A 313 -15.05 4.53 4.81
CA SER A 313 -16.50 4.57 4.58
C SER A 313 -17.18 3.20 4.74
N ASN A 314 -18.30 3.19 5.47
CA ASN A 314 -19.16 2.01 5.66
C ASN A 314 -20.31 1.92 4.64
N LYS A 315 -20.44 2.88 3.71
CA LYS A 315 -21.56 2.90 2.74
C LYS A 315 -21.67 1.59 1.94
N ARG A 316 -20.53 1.09 1.45
CA ARG A 316 -20.48 -0.19 0.71
C ARG A 316 -20.76 -1.40 1.59
N VAL A 317 -20.31 -1.36 2.86
CA VAL A 317 -20.53 -2.43 3.85
C VAL A 317 -22.02 -2.56 4.19
N LEU A 318 -22.70 -1.43 4.41
CA LEU A 318 -24.14 -1.39 4.69
C LEU A 318 -24.97 -1.91 3.51
N GLY A 319 -24.60 -1.52 2.28
CA GLY A 319 -25.25 -2.05 1.08
C GLY A 319 -25.10 -3.56 0.94
N LEU A 320 -23.89 -4.09 1.19
CA LEU A 320 -23.64 -5.53 1.19
C LEU A 320 -24.42 -6.26 2.29
N ARG A 321 -24.51 -5.68 3.50
CA ARG A 321 -25.30 -6.23 4.61
C ARG A 321 -26.77 -6.36 4.23
N ALA A 322 -27.36 -5.32 3.64
CA ALA A 322 -28.76 -5.36 3.22
C ALA A 322 -29.02 -6.49 2.22
N GLU A 323 -28.12 -6.68 1.26
CA GLU A 323 -28.20 -7.78 0.29
C GLU A 323 -28.07 -9.17 0.95
N ILE A 324 -27.16 -9.33 1.91
CA ILE A 324 -27.01 -10.59 2.68
C ILE A 324 -28.28 -10.90 3.47
N ILE A 325 -28.85 -9.90 4.17
CA ILE A 325 -30.09 -10.06 4.94
C ILE A 325 -31.24 -10.46 4.03
N ARG A 326 -31.37 -9.81 2.86
CA ARG A 326 -32.39 -10.13 1.87
C ARG A 326 -32.27 -11.59 1.41
N ARG A 327 -31.08 -12.01 1.00
CA ARG A 327 -30.82 -13.41 0.57
C ARG A 327 -31.08 -14.44 1.67
N LYS A 328 -30.77 -14.10 2.92
CA LYS A 328 -31.03 -14.97 4.08
C LYS A 328 -32.53 -15.14 4.37
N GLY A 329 -33.34 -14.12 4.08
CA GLY A 329 -34.80 -14.20 4.20
C GLY A 329 -35.47 -15.00 3.07
N GLU A 330 -34.75 -15.25 1.97
CA GLU A 330 -35.21 -16.00 0.79
C GLU A 330 -34.82 -17.49 0.82
N SER A 331 -33.91 -17.89 1.72
CA SER A 331 -33.33 -19.23 1.85
C SER A 331 -33.97 -20.06 2.95
#